data_AF-A0A7D7G5E7-F1
#
_entry.id   AF-A0A7D7G5E7-F1
#
_cell.length_a   1.000
_cell.length_b   1.000
_cell.length_c   1.000
_cell.angle_alpha   90.00
_cell.angle_beta   90.00
_cell.angle_gamma   90.00
#
_symmetry.space_group_name_H-M   'P 1'
#
loop_
_entity.id
_entity.type
_entity.pdbx_description
1 polymer ?
#
loop_
_entity_poly.entity_id
_entity_poly.type
_entity_poly.pdbx_seq_one_letter_code
_entity_poly.pdbx_strand_id
1 'polypeptide(L)'
;MNTFKKEEKAYKHLKKYWKLLLKDAFDVNDTDYHYHQSFKTYLTHAQILDRLLDYSPVLKQAYEFVQELRYAYRQRDFESFMEVIHHIDPSLPEWFRKKFDIFKTYQNGIYQAFTTPYSNGITEAINNHIKVIKRIAYGYRRFSYFRLRILIIQHHSQWQKKNVKKVVNG
;
A
#
# COMPACT_ATOMS: atom_id res chain seq x y z
N MET A 1 9.83 -12.36 11.81
CA MET A 1 10.99 -11.47 12.06
C MET A 1 11.48 -11.49 13.51
N ASN A 2 10.60 -11.74 14.50
CA ASN A 2 11.00 -11.92 15.91
C ASN A 2 11.70 -13.26 16.21
N THR A 3 11.80 -14.15 15.22
CA THR A 3 12.45 -15.46 15.32
C THR A 3 13.97 -15.41 15.16
N PHE A 4 14.49 -14.41 14.44
CA PHE A 4 15.92 -14.23 14.23
C PHE A 4 16.51 -13.35 15.34
N LYS A 5 17.65 -13.75 15.90
CA LYS A 5 18.38 -12.90 16.85
C LYS A 5 18.98 -11.69 16.14
N LYS A 6 19.15 -10.56 16.84
CA LYS A 6 19.59 -9.29 16.24
C LYS A 6 21.00 -9.36 15.64
N GLU A 7 21.82 -10.26 16.14
CA GLU A 7 23.21 -10.45 15.75
C GLU A 7 23.32 -11.16 14.41
N GLU A 8 22.31 -11.97 14.06
CA GLU A 8 22.28 -12.80 12.87
C GLU A 8 22.28 -11.97 11.58
N LYS A 9 23.01 -12.46 10.57
CA LYS A 9 23.05 -11.82 9.25
C LYS A 9 21.67 -11.74 8.62
N ALA A 10 20.84 -12.78 8.77
CA ALA A 10 19.47 -12.81 8.25
C ALA A 10 18.63 -11.64 8.79
N TYR A 11 18.66 -11.39 10.11
CA TYR A 11 17.96 -10.25 10.71
C TYR A 11 18.44 -8.92 10.12
N LYS A 12 19.75 -8.72 10.01
CA LYS A 12 20.34 -7.48 9.48
C LYS A 12 19.99 -7.27 8.00
N HIS A 13 20.00 -8.33 7.19
CA HIS A 13 19.64 -8.27 5.78
C HIS A 13 18.15 -7.96 5.60
N LEU A 14 17.28 -8.71 6.27
CA LEU A 14 15.84 -8.46 6.25
C LEU A 14 15.51 -7.04 6.71
N LYS A 15 16.14 -6.56 7.78
CA LYS A 15 15.94 -5.19 8.29
C LYS A 15 16.48 -4.12 7.34
N LYS A 16 17.60 -4.37 6.66
CA LYS A 16 18.19 -3.38 5.74
C LYS A 16 17.41 -3.29 4.43
N TYR A 17 16.99 -4.41 3.88
CA TYR A 17 16.41 -4.52 2.55
C TYR A 17 14.89 -4.78 2.56
N TRP A 18 14.20 -4.60 3.69
CA TRP A 18 12.76 -4.86 3.82
C TRP A 18 11.89 -4.19 2.76
N LYS A 19 12.30 -3.03 2.24
CA LYS A 19 11.57 -2.32 1.17
C LYS A 19 11.52 -3.11 -0.13
N LEU A 20 12.51 -3.97 -0.42
CA LEU A 20 12.52 -4.82 -1.60
C LEU A 20 11.41 -5.86 -1.55
N LEU A 21 11.12 -6.40 -0.36
CA LEU A 21 9.99 -7.34 -0.15
C LEU A 21 8.64 -6.70 -0.44
N LEU A 22 8.54 -5.37 -0.38
CA LEU A 22 7.31 -4.63 -0.67
C LEU A 22 7.22 -4.12 -2.10
N LYS A 23 8.31 -4.21 -2.88
CA LYS A 23 8.32 -3.78 -4.27
C LYS A 23 7.50 -4.77 -5.10
N ASP A 24 6.85 -4.25 -6.13
CA ASP A 24 6.20 -5.09 -7.12
C ASP A 24 7.27 -5.89 -7.88
N ALA A 25 7.04 -7.19 -8.06
CA ALA A 25 7.98 -8.09 -8.71
C ALA A 25 8.42 -7.59 -10.10
N PHE A 26 7.51 -6.97 -10.87
CA PHE A 26 7.83 -6.44 -12.20
C PHE A 26 8.73 -5.20 -12.17
N ASP A 27 8.81 -4.52 -11.03
CA ASP A 27 9.60 -3.31 -10.88
C ASP A 27 10.97 -3.61 -10.24
N VAL A 28 11.25 -4.85 -9.84
CA VAL A 28 12.52 -5.23 -9.22
C VAL A 28 13.63 -5.21 -10.29
N ASN A 29 14.68 -4.46 -10.02
CA ASN A 29 15.80 -4.31 -10.94
C ASN A 29 16.68 -5.55 -10.91
N ASP A 30 16.84 -6.19 -12.07
CA ASP A 30 17.62 -7.40 -12.31
C ASP A 30 18.88 -7.15 -13.16
N THR A 31 19.10 -5.93 -13.64
CA THR A 31 20.23 -5.57 -14.52
C THR A 31 21.39 -4.90 -13.78
N ASP A 32 21.08 -4.05 -12.82
CA ASP A 32 22.06 -3.12 -12.25
C ASP A 32 22.76 -3.74 -11.05
N TYR A 33 24.05 -4.01 -11.22
CA TYR A 33 24.90 -4.57 -10.18
C TYR A 33 25.50 -3.47 -9.31
N HIS A 34 25.27 -3.58 -8.00
CA HIS A 34 25.92 -2.71 -7.01
C HIS A 34 26.62 -3.54 -5.95
N TYR A 35 27.73 -3.00 -5.43
CA TYR A 35 28.45 -3.67 -4.34
C TYR A 35 27.69 -3.48 -3.01
N HIS A 36 27.31 -4.59 -2.38
CA HIS A 36 26.59 -4.58 -1.12
C HIS A 36 27.48 -5.06 0.03
N GLN A 37 27.94 -4.13 0.87
CA GLN A 37 28.84 -4.43 1.99
C GLN A 37 28.32 -5.52 2.95
N SER A 38 27.01 -5.63 3.12
CA SER A 38 26.40 -6.68 3.96
C SER A 38 26.59 -8.09 3.39
N PHE A 39 26.61 -8.20 2.06
CA PHE A 39 26.82 -9.46 1.33
C PHE A 39 28.27 -9.65 0.85
N LYS A 40 29.09 -8.60 0.90
CA LYS A 40 30.49 -8.56 0.42
C LYS A 40 30.64 -8.98 -1.06
N THR A 41 29.66 -8.64 -1.89
CA THR A 41 29.68 -8.94 -3.33
C THR A 41 28.78 -7.98 -4.11
N TYR A 42 28.92 -7.97 -5.43
CA TYR A 42 28.04 -7.25 -6.34
C TYR A 42 26.77 -8.05 -6.58
N LEU A 43 25.60 -7.43 -6.37
CA LEU A 43 24.29 -8.06 -6.56
C LEU A 43 23.32 -7.07 -7.19
N THR A 44 22.34 -7.62 -7.89
CA THR A 44 21.15 -6.89 -8.32
C THR A 44 20.08 -6.93 -7.23
N HIS A 45 19.05 -6.08 -7.34
CA HIS A 45 17.96 -6.09 -6.36
C HIS A 45 17.18 -7.41 -6.39
N ALA A 46 17.02 -8.03 -7.56
CA ALA A 46 16.43 -9.35 -7.70
C ALA A 46 17.21 -10.42 -6.93
N GLN A 47 18.53 -10.47 -7.11
CA GLN A 47 19.38 -11.43 -6.39
C GLN A 47 19.39 -11.21 -4.87
N ILE A 48 19.29 -9.95 -4.42
CA ILE A 48 19.13 -9.67 -2.98
C ILE A 48 17.80 -10.21 -2.50
N LEU A 49 16.71 -9.93 -3.23
CA LEU A 49 15.38 -10.39 -2.89
C LEU A 49 15.34 -11.92 -2.77
N ASP A 50 15.87 -12.66 -3.73
CA ASP A 50 15.95 -14.13 -3.68
C ASP A 50 16.63 -14.61 -2.39
N ARG A 51 17.79 -14.03 -2.06
CA ARG A 51 18.50 -14.33 -0.82
C ARG A 51 17.72 -13.98 0.45
N LEU A 52 16.87 -12.95 0.41
CA LEU A 52 15.99 -12.63 1.55
C LEU A 52 14.89 -13.68 1.71
N LEU A 53 14.31 -14.14 0.59
CA LEU A 53 13.26 -15.15 0.59
C LEU A 53 13.80 -16.52 1.01
N ASP A 54 15.05 -16.83 0.67
CA ASP A 54 15.75 -18.06 1.09
C ASP A 54 15.90 -18.18 2.63
N TYR A 55 15.85 -17.07 3.38
CA TYR A 55 15.94 -17.12 4.83
C TYR A 55 14.74 -17.78 5.51
N SER A 56 13.57 -17.80 4.87
CA SER A 56 12.38 -18.40 5.47
C SER A 56 11.38 -18.85 4.41
N PRO A 57 11.01 -20.14 4.36
CA PRO A 57 10.02 -20.64 3.41
C PRO A 57 8.66 -19.98 3.61
N VAL A 58 8.28 -19.69 4.86
CA VAL A 58 7.04 -18.98 5.19
C VAL A 58 7.05 -17.55 4.64
N LEU A 59 8.21 -16.87 4.67
CA LEU A 59 8.34 -15.54 4.09
C LEU A 59 8.19 -15.59 2.56
N LYS A 60 8.79 -16.61 1.93
CA LYS A 60 8.72 -16.83 0.49
C LYS A 60 7.27 -17.04 0.03
N GLN A 61 6.55 -17.96 0.66
CA GLN A 61 5.13 -18.20 0.36
C GLN A 61 4.27 -16.95 0.58
N ALA A 62 4.49 -16.23 1.68
CA ALA A 62 3.73 -15.00 1.95
C ALA A 62 4.02 -13.90 0.91
N TYR A 63 5.27 -13.82 0.43
CA TYR A 63 5.65 -12.90 -0.64
C TYR A 63 4.98 -13.27 -1.96
N GLU A 64 5.07 -14.53 -2.39
CA GLU A 64 4.46 -15.05 -3.62
C GLU A 64 2.95 -14.78 -3.64
N PHE A 65 2.25 -15.12 -2.57
CA PHE A 65 0.82 -14.83 -2.41
C PHE A 65 0.48 -13.33 -2.61
N VAL A 66 1.26 -12.43 -2.02
CA VAL A 66 1.03 -10.98 -2.18
C VAL A 66 1.32 -10.51 -3.60
N GLN A 67 2.33 -11.09 -4.27
CA GLN A 67 2.63 -10.74 -5.66
C GLN A 67 1.55 -11.23 -6.63
N GLU A 68 0.99 -12.43 -6.41
CA GLU A 68 -0.15 -12.94 -7.17
C GLU A 68 -1.36 -12.01 -7.06
N LEU A 69 -1.70 -11.56 -5.85
CA LEU A 69 -2.77 -10.58 -5.63
C LEU A 69 -2.51 -9.26 -6.37
N ARG A 70 -1.27 -8.76 -6.34
CA ARG A 70 -0.90 -7.53 -7.06
C ARG A 70 -1.00 -7.71 -8.57
N TYR A 71 -0.58 -8.87 -9.07
CA TYR A 71 -0.68 -9.19 -10.48
C TYR A 71 -2.14 -9.21 -10.94
N ALA A 72 -3.02 -9.93 -10.25
CA ALA A 72 -4.45 -9.96 -10.56
C ALA A 72 -5.08 -8.55 -10.51
N TYR A 73 -4.70 -7.74 -9.51
CA TYR A 73 -5.14 -6.34 -9.42
C TYR A 73 -4.67 -5.48 -10.61
N ARG A 74 -3.41 -5.64 -11.04
CA ARG A 74 -2.84 -4.92 -12.19
C ARG A 74 -3.55 -5.30 -13.49
N GLN A 75 -3.88 -6.58 -13.67
CA GLN A 75 -4.64 -7.07 -14.83
C GLN A 75 -6.12 -6.73 -14.78
N ARG A 76 -6.61 -6.12 -13.68
CA ARG A 76 -8.04 -5.87 -13.44
C ARG A 76 -8.86 -7.18 -13.47
N ASP A 77 -8.24 -8.29 -13.09
CA ASP A 77 -8.90 -9.60 -13.00
C ASP A 77 -9.41 -9.83 -11.57
N PHE A 78 -10.70 -9.58 -11.38
CA PHE A 78 -11.35 -9.74 -10.09
C PHE A 78 -11.53 -11.22 -9.70
N GLU A 79 -11.82 -12.09 -10.66
CA GLU A 79 -12.08 -13.51 -10.39
C GLU A 79 -10.79 -14.19 -9.92
N SER A 80 -9.67 -13.98 -10.64
CA SER A 80 -8.37 -14.48 -10.20
C SER A 80 -7.95 -13.88 -8.85
N PHE A 81 -8.23 -12.60 -8.60
CA PHE A 81 -7.92 -11.99 -7.30
C PHE A 81 -8.66 -12.68 -6.15
N MET A 82 -9.96 -12.95 -6.33
CA MET A 82 -10.76 -13.62 -5.31
C MET A 82 -10.39 -15.10 -5.18
N GLU A 83 -10.03 -15.78 -6.27
CA GLU A 83 -9.54 -17.15 -6.23
C GLU A 83 -8.30 -17.28 -5.35
N VAL A 84 -7.32 -16.39 -5.51
CA VAL A 84 -6.12 -16.33 -4.67
C VAL A 84 -6.49 -16.11 -3.19
N ILE A 85 -7.40 -15.17 -2.90
CA ILE A 85 -7.86 -14.91 -1.52
C ILE A 85 -8.54 -16.13 -0.88
N HIS A 86 -9.33 -16.89 -1.65
CA HIS A 86 -10.03 -18.08 -1.15
C HIS A 86 -9.09 -19.26 -0.92
N HIS A 87 -8.06 -19.42 -1.74
CA HIS A 87 -7.11 -20.54 -1.71
C HIS A 87 -5.80 -20.21 -0.99
N ILE A 88 -5.85 -19.32 0.01
CA ILE A 88 -4.67 -18.99 0.82
C ILE A 88 -4.12 -20.25 1.52
N ASP A 89 -2.83 -20.51 1.33
CA ASP A 89 -2.19 -21.73 1.83
C ASP A 89 -2.33 -21.86 3.37
N PRO A 90 -2.89 -22.97 3.88
CA PRO A 90 -3.00 -23.25 5.32
C PRO A 90 -1.66 -23.23 6.08
N SER A 91 -0.54 -23.48 5.39
CA SER A 91 0.81 -23.42 5.95
C SER A 91 1.22 -22.01 6.38
N LEU A 92 0.54 -20.98 5.83
CA LEU A 92 0.74 -19.59 6.24
C LEU A 92 0.17 -19.33 7.65
N PRO A 93 0.84 -18.47 8.45
CA PRO A 93 0.40 -18.16 9.80
C PRO A 93 -1.05 -17.67 9.86
N GLU A 94 -1.80 -18.09 10.87
CA GLU A 94 -3.20 -17.71 11.05
C GLU A 94 -3.40 -16.19 11.08
N TRP A 95 -2.51 -15.46 11.76
CA TRP A 95 -2.57 -14.00 11.81
C TRP A 95 -2.43 -13.36 10.43
N PHE A 96 -1.69 -13.99 9.52
CA PHE A 96 -1.51 -13.53 8.15
C PHE A 96 -2.80 -13.79 7.37
N ARG A 97 -3.31 -15.02 7.43
CA ARG A 97 -4.56 -15.40 6.75
C ARG A 97 -5.76 -14.54 7.16
N LYS A 98 -5.92 -14.30 8.46
CA LYS A 98 -6.98 -13.43 9.01
C LYS A 98 -6.93 -11.98 8.49
N LYS A 99 -5.77 -11.47 8.10
CA LYS A 99 -5.68 -10.12 7.50
C LYS A 99 -6.41 -10.05 6.16
N PHE A 100 -6.50 -11.17 5.45
CA PHE A 100 -7.13 -11.22 4.13
C PHE A 100 -8.61 -11.58 4.16
N ASP A 101 -9.16 -12.04 5.30
CA ASP A 101 -10.59 -12.31 5.43
C ASP A 101 -11.45 -11.06 5.23
N ILE A 102 -10.89 -9.87 5.48
CA ILE A 102 -11.57 -8.60 5.18
C ILE A 102 -11.94 -8.48 3.70
N PHE A 103 -11.15 -9.05 2.78
CA PHE A 103 -11.46 -9.00 1.35
C PHE A 103 -12.67 -9.86 1.01
N LYS A 104 -12.90 -10.97 1.74
CA LYS A 104 -14.11 -11.78 1.59
C LYS A 104 -15.34 -11.02 2.08
N THR A 105 -15.24 -10.34 3.23
CA THR A 105 -16.34 -9.55 3.79
C THR A 105 -16.76 -8.38 2.89
N TYR A 106 -15.80 -7.69 2.28
CA TYR A 106 -16.05 -6.49 1.46
C TYR A 106 -15.94 -6.74 -0.05
N GLN A 107 -16.20 -7.98 -0.49
CA GLN A 107 -16.05 -8.42 -1.87
C GLN A 107 -16.75 -7.50 -2.89
N ASN A 108 -17.98 -7.07 -2.60
CA ASN A 108 -18.72 -6.14 -3.47
C ASN A 108 -17.98 -4.80 -3.67
N GLY A 109 -17.37 -4.25 -2.61
CA GLY A 109 -16.61 -3.01 -2.70
C GLY A 109 -15.32 -3.19 -3.51
N ILE A 110 -14.70 -4.36 -3.40
CA ILE A 110 -13.52 -4.73 -4.18
C ILE A 110 -13.88 -4.89 -5.65
N TYR A 111 -14.96 -5.60 -5.97
CA TYR A 111 -15.45 -5.71 -7.34
C TYR A 111 -15.63 -4.33 -7.99
N GLN A 112 -16.24 -3.38 -7.28
CA GLN A 112 -16.38 -2.01 -7.76
C GLN A 112 -15.03 -1.31 -7.95
N ALA A 113 -14.04 -1.56 -7.10
CA ALA A 113 -12.69 -1.01 -7.28
C ALA A 113 -11.99 -1.55 -8.54
N PHE A 114 -12.30 -2.79 -8.95
CA PHE A 114 -11.76 -3.40 -10.17
C PHE A 114 -12.43 -2.84 -11.43
N THR A 115 -13.75 -2.67 -11.42
CA THR A 115 -14.54 -2.26 -12.59
C THR A 115 -14.59 -0.75 -12.82
N THR A 116 -14.56 0.05 -11.75
CA THR A 116 -14.73 1.49 -11.89
C THR A 116 -13.42 2.20 -12.28
N PRO A 117 -13.50 3.23 -13.15
CA PRO A 117 -12.34 4.06 -13.50
C PRO A 117 -12.06 5.16 -12.47
N TYR A 118 -12.87 5.27 -11.42
CA TYR A 118 -12.76 6.35 -10.44
C TYR A 118 -11.63 6.08 -9.45
N SER A 119 -10.81 7.11 -9.23
CA SER A 119 -9.80 7.07 -8.16
C SER A 119 -10.39 7.52 -6.82
N ASN A 120 -9.87 6.96 -5.72
CA ASN A 120 -10.15 7.46 -4.38
C ASN A 120 -9.56 8.85 -4.09
N GLY A 121 -8.82 9.44 -5.04
CA GLY A 121 -8.08 10.69 -4.84
C GLY A 121 -8.95 11.87 -4.42
N ILE A 122 -10.18 11.99 -4.95
CA ILE A 122 -11.11 13.06 -4.54
C ILE A 122 -11.55 12.87 -3.08
N THR A 123 -11.94 11.65 -2.72
CA THR A 123 -12.36 11.30 -1.36
C THR A 123 -11.22 11.51 -0.36
N GLU A 124 -9.99 11.10 -0.72
CA GLU A 124 -8.79 11.33 0.09
C GLU A 124 -8.46 12.82 0.23
N ALA A 125 -8.56 13.60 -0.84
CA ALA A 125 -8.35 15.05 -0.80
C ALA A 125 -9.35 15.73 0.14
N ILE A 126 -10.62 15.35 0.09
CA ILE A 126 -11.67 15.83 1.00
C ILE A 126 -11.34 15.44 2.44
N ASN A 127 -11.01 14.17 2.68
CA ASN A 127 -10.67 13.66 4.01
C ASN A 127 -9.45 14.37 4.61
N ASN A 128 -8.40 14.59 3.81
CA ASN A 128 -7.21 15.33 4.22
C ASN A 128 -7.54 16.78 4.55
N HIS A 129 -8.38 17.43 3.74
CA HIS A 129 -8.86 18.79 4.02
C HIS A 129 -9.62 18.86 5.35
N ILE A 130 -10.53 17.92 5.61
CA ILE A 130 -11.26 17.83 6.89
C ILE A 130 -10.29 17.59 8.06
N LYS A 131 -9.30 16.72 7.90
CA LYS A 131 -8.25 16.48 8.91
C LYS A 131 -7.45 17.74 9.22
N VAL A 132 -7.11 18.55 8.20
CA VAL A 132 -6.43 19.84 8.39
C VAL A 132 -7.32 20.80 9.18
N ILE A 133 -8.59 20.95 8.78
CA ILE A 133 -9.57 21.80 9.50
C ILE A 133 -9.69 21.37 10.96
N LYS A 134 -9.79 20.05 11.21
CA LYS A 134 -9.86 19.51 12.57
C LYS A 134 -8.58 19.79 13.38
N ARG A 135 -7.40 19.75 12.76
CA ARG A 135 -6.12 19.99 13.43
C ARG A 135 -5.90 21.46 13.81
N ILE A 136 -6.33 22.39 12.96
CA ILE A 136 -6.22 23.83 13.23
C ILE A 136 -7.32 24.34 14.16
N ALA A 137 -8.42 23.60 14.28
CA ALA A 137 -9.46 23.92 15.22
C ALA A 137 -9.09 23.37 16.60
N TYR A 138 -9.02 24.24 17.60
CA TYR A 138 -8.82 23.89 19.01
C TYR A 138 -10.01 23.13 19.64
N GLY A 139 -10.76 22.37 18.83
CA GLY A 139 -11.98 21.67 19.19
C GLY A 139 -13.25 22.42 18.76
N TYR A 140 -14.29 21.65 18.45
CA TYR A 140 -15.65 22.16 18.24
C TYR A 140 -16.56 21.56 19.29
N ARG A 141 -17.28 22.41 20.02
CA ARG A 141 -18.27 21.97 21.01
C ARG A 141 -19.50 21.29 20.39
N ARG A 142 -19.82 21.62 19.13
CA ARG A 142 -20.95 21.05 18.38
C ARG A 142 -20.51 20.58 17.00
N PHE A 143 -20.92 19.37 16.62
CA PHE A 143 -20.64 18.83 15.28
C PHE A 143 -21.25 19.69 14.16
N SER A 144 -22.42 20.30 14.38
CA SER A 144 -23.06 21.20 13.42
C SER A 144 -22.15 22.37 13.01
N TYR A 145 -21.40 22.93 13.97
CA TYR A 145 -20.43 24.00 13.68
C TYR A 145 -19.18 23.50 12.97
N PHE A 146 -18.71 22.30 13.30
CA PHE A 146 -17.62 21.68 12.55
C PHE A 146 -18.02 21.44 11.10
N ARG A 147 -19.21 20.87 10.87
CA ARG A 147 -19.78 20.64 9.53
C ARG A 147 -19.91 21.96 8.76
N LEU A 148 -20.46 23.00 9.39
CA LEU A 148 -20.61 24.32 8.76
C LEU A 148 -19.25 24.89 8.34
N ARG A 149 -18.23 24.78 9.21
CA ARG A 149 -16.87 25.22 8.88
C ARG A 149 -16.29 24.47 7.69
N ILE A 150 -16.45 23.14 7.64
CA ILE A 150 -16.00 22.32 6.49
C ILE A 150 -16.62 22.84 5.20
N LEU A 151 -17.94 23.04 5.18
CA LEU A 151 -18.65 23.51 3.99
C LEU A 151 -18.16 24.90 3.55
N ILE A 152 -18.06 25.85 4.47
CA ILE A 152 -17.61 27.23 4.17
C ILE A 152 -16.21 27.22 3.55
N ILE A 153 -15.26 26.50 4.15
CA ILE A 153 -13.87 26.47 3.67
C ILE A 153 -13.78 25.77 2.31
N GLN A 154 -14.53 24.67 2.10
CA GLN A 154 -14.58 23.98 0.82
C GLN A 154 -15.12 24.88 -0.29
N HIS A 155 -16.24 25.57 -0.06
CA HIS A 155 -16.81 26.50 -1.03
C HIS A 155 -15.87 27.67 -1.34
N HIS A 156 -15.24 28.25 -0.31
CA HIS A 156 -14.26 29.32 -0.48
C HIS A 156 -13.04 28.88 -1.29
N SER A 157 -12.48 27.69 -1.02
CA SER A 157 -11.33 27.15 -1.76
C SER A 157 -11.66 26.89 -3.24
N GLN A 158 -12.86 26.37 -3.53
CA GLN A 158 -13.32 26.18 -4.90
C GLN A 158 -13.51 27.52 -5.64
N TRP A 159 -14.06 28.53 -4.96
CA TRP A 159 -14.22 29.88 -5.50
C TRP A 159 -12.86 30.51 -5.87
N GLN A 160 -11.87 30.43 -4.97
CA GLN A 160 -10.51 30.94 -5.24
C GLN A 160 -9.87 30.26 -6.46
N LYS A 161 -9.97 28.94 -6.58
CA LYS A 161 -9.42 28.20 -7.74
C LYS A 161 -10.07 28.62 -9.07
N LYS A 162 -11.38 28.89 -9.08
CA LYS A 162 -12.08 29.36 -10.29
C LYS A 162 -11.61 30.76 -10.70
N ASN A 163 -11.39 31.67 -9.74
CA ASN A 163 -10.98 33.03 -10.05
C ASN A 163 -9.51 33.12 -10.49
N VAL A 164 -8.61 32.34 -9.91
CA VAL A 164 -7.21 32.28 -10.37
C VAL A 164 -7.12 31.78 -11.81
N LYS A 165 -7.90 30.75 -12.19
CA LYS A 165 -7.95 30.27 -13.59
C LYS A 165 -8.51 31.29 -14.59
N LYS A 166 -9.41 32.18 -14.16
CA LYS A 166 -9.94 33.25 -15.01
C LYS A 166 -8.90 34.35 -15.29
N VAL A 167 -8.02 34.63 -14.34
CA VAL A 167 -6.97 35.66 -14.48
C VAL A 167 -5.78 35.18 -15.32
N VAL A 168 -5.54 33.86 -15.38
CA VAL A 168 -4.42 33.28 -16.14
C VAL A 168 -4.79 32.98 -17.61
N ASN A 169 -6.07 32.83 -17.92
CA ASN A 169 -6.56 32.45 -19.26
C ASN A 169 -7.32 33.59 -19.98
N GLY A 170 -7.21 34.83 -19.49
CA GLY A 170 -7.76 36.03 -20.12
C GLY A 170 -6.67 37.09 -20.21
#